data_AF-A0A847ZXG4-F1
#
_entry.id   AF-A0A847ZXG4-F1
#
_cell.length_a   1.000
_cell.length_b   1.000
_cell.length_c   1.000
_cell.angle_alpha   90.00
_cell.angle_beta   90.00
_cell.angle_gamma   90.00
#
_symmetry.space_group_name_H-M   'P 1'
#
loop_
_entity.id
_entity.type
_entity.pdbx_description
1 polymer ?
#
loop_
_entity_poly.entity_id
_entity_poly.type
_entity_poly.pdbx_seq_one_letter_code
_entity_poly.pdbx_strand_id
1 'polypeptide(L)'
;MSNSVALQTADGRPLKVALAHAQRRAKWRAFLLVLPLLAFVVLSFIVPIAQMLQRSAYNDMFSKNAPTLAQWFDEHPEGAEIDETAYAALVTDLVTMDKAKTSGEAGLRVNFTFPGTASMFKIGGREAAKMQPPFKDKMVALNPLWGEPRLWASLRSAASPWTTDFYMVSADLKRSADGGMERVAPEQRIYLYLFVKTFILSAVITGICLLL
;
A
#
# COMPACT_ATOMS: atom_id res chain seq x y z
N MET A 1 8.38 7.86 70.44
CA MET A 1 8.01 8.56 69.19
C MET A 1 9.30 9.08 68.58
N SER A 2 9.87 8.35 67.60
CA SER A 2 11.17 8.73 67.01
C SER A 2 10.94 9.82 65.95
N ASN A 3 11.39 11.03 66.26
CA ASN A 3 11.37 12.16 65.34
C ASN A 3 12.30 11.85 64.15
N SER A 4 11.72 11.54 63.00
CA SER A 4 12.45 11.43 61.74
C SER A 4 12.90 12.83 61.34
N VAL A 5 14.12 13.21 61.70
CA VAL A 5 14.75 14.45 61.26
C VAL A 5 14.75 14.44 59.73
N ALA A 6 13.96 15.33 59.13
CA ALA A 6 13.89 15.44 57.69
C ALA A 6 15.30 15.76 57.16
N LEU A 7 15.87 14.85 56.38
CA LEU A 7 17.16 15.07 55.71
C LEU A 7 16.99 16.28 54.78
N GLN A 8 17.76 17.33 55.03
CA GLN A 8 17.76 18.59 54.28
C GLN A 8 19.12 18.79 53.61
N THR A 9 19.13 19.44 52.45
CA THR A 9 20.38 19.90 51.82
C THR A 9 20.98 21.06 52.61
N ALA A 10 22.25 21.43 52.35
CA ALA A 10 22.93 22.55 53.03
C ALA A 10 22.15 23.89 52.97
N ASP A 11 21.26 24.05 51.98
CA ASP A 11 20.40 25.23 51.77
C ASP A 11 18.99 25.09 52.39
N GLY A 12 18.75 24.12 53.28
CA GLY A 12 17.48 23.93 54.00
C GLY A 12 16.34 23.31 53.19
N ARG A 13 16.58 22.89 51.94
CA ARG A 13 15.56 22.25 51.09
C ARG A 13 15.43 20.76 51.44
N PRO A 14 14.21 20.18 51.43
CA PRO A 14 14.05 18.74 51.64
C PRO A 14 14.83 17.95 50.59
N LEU A 15 15.65 16.97 51.02
CA LEU A 15 16.56 16.21 50.16
C LEU A 15 15.84 15.58 48.96
N LYS A 16 14.61 15.09 49.16
CA LYS A 16 13.73 14.53 48.12
C LYS A 16 13.46 15.51 46.96
N VAL A 17 13.23 16.78 47.28
CA VAL A 17 12.89 17.82 46.29
C VAL A 17 14.13 18.21 45.49
N ALA A 18 15.27 18.36 46.16
CA ALA A 18 16.55 18.65 45.51
C ALA A 18 17.00 17.49 44.59
N LEU A 19 16.85 16.24 45.05
CA LEU A 19 17.16 15.04 44.27
C LEU A 19 16.27 14.92 43.03
N ALA A 20 14.96 15.14 43.16
CA ALA A 20 14.03 15.08 42.03
C ALA A 20 14.36 16.14 40.96
N HIS A 21 14.74 17.36 41.37
CA HIS A 21 15.16 18.41 40.45
C HIS A 21 16.45 18.07 39.71
N ALA A 22 17.45 17.56 40.43
CA ALA A 22 18.73 17.12 39.85
C ALA A 22 18.52 15.95 38.87
N GLN A 23 17.70 14.96 39.23
CA GLN A 23 17.35 13.83 38.38
C GLN A 23 16.60 14.27 37.12
N ARG A 24 15.65 15.21 37.22
CA ARG A 24 14.95 15.75 36.04
C ARG A 24 15.92 16.43 35.08
N ARG A 25 16.85 17.24 35.58
CA ARG A 25 17.87 17.91 34.75
C ARG A 25 18.82 16.91 34.08
N ALA A 26 19.22 15.85 34.80
CA ALA A 26 20.03 14.78 34.25
C ALA A 26 19.29 13.99 33.16
N LYS A 27 18.01 13.65 33.38
CA LYS A 27 17.15 12.97 32.38
C LYS A 27 16.95 13.81 31.12
N TRP A 28 16.69 15.10 31.25
CA TRP A 28 16.56 16.00 30.08
C TRP A 28 17.87 16.13 29.31
N ARG A 29 19.02 16.22 30.00
CA ARG A 29 20.33 16.21 29.33
C ARG A 29 20.58 14.90 28.59
N ALA A 30 20.32 13.76 29.22
CA ALA A 30 20.46 12.45 28.58
C ALA A 30 19.52 12.32 27.37
N PHE A 31 18.28 12.77 27.48
CA PHE A 31 17.34 12.78 26.36
C PHE A 31 17.82 13.70 25.22
N LEU A 32 18.28 14.92 25.52
CA LEU A 32 18.81 15.85 24.51
C LEU A 32 20.09 15.33 23.82
N LEU A 33 20.89 14.52 24.52
CA LEU A 33 22.06 13.84 23.92
C LEU A 33 21.65 12.74 22.93
N VAL A 34 20.54 12.03 23.20
CA VAL A 34 20.03 10.97 22.31
C VAL A 34 19.09 11.51 21.24
N LEU A 35 18.51 12.70 21.45
CA LEU A 35 17.52 13.31 20.55
C LEU A 35 17.98 13.41 19.09
N PRO A 36 19.23 13.78 18.74
CA PRO A 36 19.66 13.84 17.35
C PRO A 36 19.63 12.46 16.66
N LEU A 37 20.07 11.42 17.37
CA LEU A 37 20.04 10.05 16.87
C LEU A 37 18.60 9.54 16.74
N LEU A 38 17.76 9.81 17.74
CA LEU A 38 16.34 9.45 17.71
C LEU A 38 15.62 10.14 16.55
N ALA A 39 15.84 11.44 16.38
CA ALA A 39 15.26 12.21 15.27
C ALA A 39 15.72 11.66 13.92
N PHE A 40 17.00 11.30 13.78
CA PHE A 40 17.50 10.64 12.59
C PHE A 40 16.75 9.34 12.29
N VAL A 41 16.56 8.45 13.29
CA VAL A 41 15.81 7.19 13.11
C VAL A 41 14.34 7.45 12.76
N VAL A 42 13.69 8.40 13.43
CA VAL A 42 12.29 8.74 13.15
C VAL A 42 12.14 9.23 11.70
N LEU A 43 13.00 10.13 11.25
CA LEU A 43 12.91 10.73 9.93
C LEU A 43 13.32 9.77 8.80
N SER A 44 14.31 8.90 9.05
CA SER A 44 14.83 7.98 8.03
C SER A 44 14.08 6.65 7.94
N PHE A 45 13.47 6.18 9.03
CA PHE A 45 12.76 4.90 9.06
C PHE A 45 11.28 5.07 9.33
N ILE A 46 10.90 5.71 10.43
CA ILE A 46 9.48 5.74 10.87
C ILE A 46 8.61 6.52 9.88
N VAL A 47 9.06 7.69 9.42
CA VAL A 47 8.32 8.51 8.46
C VAL A 47 8.13 7.78 7.12
N PRO A 48 9.17 7.24 6.46
CA PRO A 48 8.98 6.45 5.24
C PRO A 48 8.10 5.22 5.41
N ILE A 49 8.21 4.51 6.55
CA ILE A 49 7.34 3.36 6.86
C ILE A 49 5.88 3.80 6.97
N ALA A 50 5.60 4.89 7.69
CA ALA A 50 4.24 5.43 7.81
C ALA A 50 3.67 5.84 6.45
N GLN A 51 4.48 6.46 5.58
CA GLN A 51 4.08 6.79 4.21
C GLN A 51 3.78 5.54 3.37
N MET A 52 4.57 4.47 3.51
CA MET A 52 4.31 3.21 2.83
C MET A 52 3.05 2.51 3.35
N LEU A 53 2.80 2.57 4.66
CA LEU A 53 1.56 2.07 5.27
C LEU A 53 0.35 2.85 4.77
N GLN A 54 0.43 4.18 4.68
CA GLN A 54 -0.65 4.97 4.08
C GLN A 54 -0.89 4.56 2.61
N ARG A 55 0.18 4.34 1.83
CA ARG A 55 0.09 3.86 0.44
C ARG A 55 -0.57 2.49 0.28
N SER A 56 -0.62 1.69 1.36
CA SER A 56 -1.31 0.40 1.37
C SER A 56 -2.84 0.49 1.51
N ALA A 57 -3.36 1.65 1.96
CA ALA A 57 -4.80 1.91 2.01
C ALA A 57 -5.27 2.93 0.97
N TYR A 58 -4.39 3.88 0.62
CA TYR A 58 -4.63 4.93 -0.38
C TYR A 58 -3.60 4.84 -1.50
N ASN A 59 -4.03 4.57 -2.73
CA ASN A 59 -3.18 4.49 -3.90
C ASN A 59 -3.90 5.01 -5.14
N ASP A 60 -3.56 6.24 -5.54
CA ASP A 60 -4.16 6.99 -6.64
C ASP A 60 -3.46 6.78 -8.00
N MET A 61 -2.50 5.87 -8.06
CA MET A 61 -1.63 5.65 -9.22
C MET A 61 -2.40 5.28 -10.51
N PHE A 62 -3.58 4.65 -10.38
CA PHE A 62 -4.47 4.38 -11.51
C PHE A 62 -5.57 5.44 -11.63
N SER A 63 -6.31 5.72 -10.55
CA SER A 63 -7.46 6.64 -10.56
C SER A 63 -7.11 8.06 -11.04
N LYS A 64 -5.93 8.57 -10.68
CA LYS A 64 -5.43 9.87 -11.13
C LYS A 64 -5.14 9.91 -12.64
N ASN A 65 -4.80 8.76 -13.22
CA ASN A 65 -4.33 8.62 -14.59
C ASN A 65 -5.43 8.10 -15.54
N ALA A 66 -6.54 7.58 -15.01
CA ALA A 66 -7.65 7.02 -15.77
C ALA A 66 -9.01 7.69 -15.42
N PRO A 67 -9.13 9.03 -15.53
CA PRO A 67 -10.35 9.73 -15.12
C PRO A 67 -11.56 9.40 -16.01
N THR A 68 -11.38 9.19 -17.31
CA THR A 68 -12.48 8.91 -18.23
C THR A 68 -13.07 7.54 -17.96
N LEU A 69 -12.20 6.55 -17.72
CA LEU A 69 -12.60 5.20 -17.38
C LEU A 69 -13.17 5.11 -15.96
N ALA A 70 -12.64 5.88 -15.00
CA ALA A 70 -13.23 6.00 -13.68
C ALA A 70 -14.66 6.55 -13.76
N GLN A 71 -14.90 7.59 -14.55
CA GLN A 71 -16.24 8.11 -14.78
C GLN A 71 -17.16 7.06 -15.41
N TRP A 72 -16.68 6.30 -16.41
CA TRP A 72 -17.46 5.22 -16.99
C TRP A 72 -17.87 4.18 -15.94
N PHE A 73 -16.97 3.84 -15.01
CA PHE A 73 -17.28 2.94 -13.90
C PHE A 73 -18.29 3.51 -12.90
N ASP A 74 -18.30 4.83 -12.67
CA ASP A 74 -19.29 5.46 -11.80
C ASP A 74 -20.71 5.43 -12.42
N GLU A 75 -20.79 5.54 -13.75
CA GLU A 75 -22.06 5.50 -14.50
C GLU A 75 -22.62 4.09 -14.69
N HIS A 76 -21.76 3.06 -14.65
CA HIS A 76 -22.14 1.66 -14.91
C HIS A 76 -21.86 0.77 -13.69
N PRO A 77 -22.86 0.07 -13.12
CA PRO A 77 -22.67 -0.74 -11.92
C PRO A 77 -21.73 -1.95 -12.14
N GLU A 78 -21.30 -2.57 -11.04
CA GLU A 78 -20.58 -3.85 -11.10
C GLU A 78 -21.41 -4.91 -11.84
N GLY A 79 -20.77 -5.68 -12.73
CA GLY A 79 -21.45 -6.65 -13.59
C GLY A 79 -22.06 -6.07 -14.86
N ALA A 80 -22.02 -4.74 -15.07
CA ALA A 80 -22.38 -4.15 -16.37
C ALA A 80 -21.50 -4.70 -17.49
N GLU A 81 -22.09 -4.86 -18.68
CA GLU A 81 -21.36 -5.31 -19.86
C GLU A 81 -20.27 -4.30 -20.23
N ILE A 82 -19.05 -4.81 -20.45
CA ILE A 82 -17.94 -4.00 -20.96
C ILE A 82 -18.14 -3.85 -22.47
N ASP A 83 -18.79 -2.75 -22.82
CA ASP A 83 -19.13 -2.37 -24.18
C ASP A 83 -18.04 -1.52 -24.84
N GLU A 84 -18.29 -1.10 -26.07
CA GLU A 84 -17.37 -0.28 -26.85
C GLU A 84 -17.08 1.08 -26.19
N THR A 85 -18.00 1.62 -25.38
CA THR A 85 -17.81 2.90 -24.68
C THR A 85 -16.78 2.77 -23.55
N ALA A 86 -16.73 1.63 -22.86
CA ALA A 86 -15.69 1.32 -21.87
C ALA A 86 -14.29 1.29 -22.51
N TYR A 87 -14.16 0.64 -23.67
CA TYR A 87 -12.90 0.60 -24.42
C TYR A 87 -12.50 1.98 -24.95
N ALA A 88 -13.46 2.79 -25.41
CA ALA A 88 -13.19 4.17 -25.81
C ALA A 88 -12.68 5.04 -24.64
N ALA A 89 -13.26 4.88 -23.45
CA ALA A 89 -12.79 5.56 -22.23
C ALA A 89 -11.36 5.14 -21.87
N LEU A 90 -11.09 3.83 -21.87
CA LEU A 90 -9.75 3.29 -21.64
C LEU A 90 -8.72 3.79 -22.65
N VAL A 91 -9.05 3.81 -23.95
CA VAL A 91 -8.13 4.31 -25.00
C VAL A 91 -7.85 5.79 -24.81
N THR A 92 -8.88 6.60 -24.52
CA THR A 92 -8.73 8.03 -24.20
C THR A 92 -7.73 8.26 -23.06
N ASP A 93 -7.88 7.50 -21.99
CA ASP A 93 -6.98 7.58 -20.84
C ASP A 93 -5.57 7.08 -21.19
N LEU A 94 -5.43 5.97 -21.92
CA LEU A 94 -4.14 5.45 -22.37
C LEU A 94 -3.35 6.45 -23.24
N VAL A 95 -4.03 7.19 -24.12
CA VAL A 95 -3.42 8.28 -24.90
C VAL A 95 -2.90 9.37 -23.98
N THR A 96 -3.68 9.74 -22.97
CA THR A 96 -3.31 10.77 -21.98
C THR A 96 -2.13 10.30 -21.13
N MET A 97 -2.16 9.05 -20.67
CA MET A 97 -1.09 8.41 -19.91
C MET A 97 0.22 8.32 -20.69
N ASP A 98 0.20 8.03 -22.00
CA ASP A 98 1.44 7.98 -22.79
C ASP A 98 2.07 9.36 -22.98
N LYS A 99 1.23 10.40 -23.17
CA LYS A 99 1.70 11.80 -23.22
C LYS A 99 2.32 12.22 -21.90
N ALA A 100 1.71 11.87 -20.77
CA ALA A 100 2.20 12.18 -19.43
C ALA A 100 3.30 11.23 -18.93
N LYS A 101 3.60 10.14 -19.66
CA LYS A 101 4.52 9.05 -19.26
C LYS A 101 4.11 8.35 -17.95
N THR A 102 2.81 8.28 -17.69
CA THR A 102 2.23 7.65 -16.49
C THR A 102 1.59 6.27 -16.75
N SER A 103 1.59 5.75 -17.99
CA SER A 103 1.04 4.42 -18.29
C SER A 103 1.72 3.31 -17.47
N GLY A 104 3.02 3.45 -17.21
CA GLY A 104 3.77 2.51 -16.38
C GLY A 104 3.36 2.54 -14.90
N GLU A 105 3.00 3.72 -14.38
CA GLU A 105 2.45 3.90 -13.04
C GLU A 105 1.10 3.19 -12.95
N ALA A 106 0.15 3.56 -13.80
CA ALA A 106 -1.20 2.98 -13.82
C ALA A 106 -1.14 1.45 -13.99
N GLY A 107 -0.28 0.96 -14.88
CA GLY A 107 -0.05 -0.47 -15.07
C GLY A 107 0.53 -1.16 -13.84
N LEU A 108 1.44 -0.53 -13.10
CA LEU A 108 2.02 -1.08 -11.87
C LEU A 108 0.95 -1.24 -10.78
N ARG A 109 0.05 -0.26 -10.63
CA ARG A 109 -1.06 -0.34 -9.67
C ARG A 109 -1.97 -1.54 -9.93
N VAL A 110 -2.32 -1.78 -11.19
CA VAL A 110 -3.15 -2.93 -11.58
C VAL A 110 -2.36 -4.24 -11.46
N ASN A 111 -1.04 -4.20 -11.66
CA ASN A 111 -0.18 -5.39 -11.62
C ASN A 111 -0.14 -6.07 -10.25
N PHE A 112 -0.38 -5.31 -9.17
CA PHE A 112 -0.48 -5.89 -7.83
C PHE A 112 -1.69 -6.82 -7.67
N THR A 113 -2.80 -6.53 -8.34
CA THR A 113 -4.01 -7.35 -8.33
C THR A 113 -4.08 -8.34 -9.49
N PHE A 114 -3.42 -8.00 -10.60
CA PHE A 114 -3.43 -8.79 -11.82
C PHE A 114 -2.01 -8.85 -12.41
N PRO A 115 -1.22 -9.88 -12.09
CA PRO A 115 0.14 -9.99 -12.58
C PRO A 115 0.22 -9.98 -14.11
N GLY A 116 1.19 -9.24 -14.67
CA GLY A 116 1.44 -9.17 -16.11
C GLY A 116 0.90 -7.91 -16.79
N THR A 117 0.16 -7.05 -16.07
CA THR A 117 -0.43 -5.84 -16.67
C THR A 117 0.55 -4.67 -16.77
N ALA A 118 1.63 -4.63 -16.00
CA ALA A 118 2.55 -3.47 -15.99
C ALA A 118 3.16 -3.18 -17.37
N SER A 119 3.56 -4.22 -18.11
CA SER A 119 4.05 -4.09 -19.49
C SER A 119 2.92 -3.86 -20.49
N MET A 120 1.76 -4.51 -20.27
CA MET A 120 0.57 -4.36 -21.10
C MET A 120 0.12 -2.89 -21.20
N PHE A 121 0.08 -2.16 -20.08
CA PHE A 121 -0.27 -0.74 -20.08
C PHE A 121 0.74 0.14 -20.83
N LYS A 122 2.04 -0.16 -20.74
CA LYS A 122 3.07 0.56 -21.51
C LYS A 122 2.95 0.33 -23.01
N ILE A 123 2.54 -0.87 -23.42
CA ILE A 123 2.27 -1.19 -24.83
C ILE A 123 0.98 -0.50 -25.27
N GLY A 124 -0.08 -0.62 -24.47
CA GLY A 124 -1.38 0.02 -24.70
C GLY A 124 -1.26 1.53 -24.90
N GLY A 125 -0.56 2.24 -24.01
CA GLY A 125 -0.35 3.68 -24.13
C GLY A 125 0.33 4.09 -25.45
N ARG A 126 1.39 3.38 -25.86
CA ARG A 126 2.13 3.67 -27.10
C ARG A 126 1.31 3.46 -28.37
N GLU A 127 0.39 2.50 -28.36
CA GLU A 127 -0.43 2.18 -29.53
C GLU A 127 -1.81 2.86 -29.52
N ALA A 128 -2.30 3.31 -28.36
CA ALA A 128 -3.64 3.88 -28.21
C ALA A 128 -3.91 5.07 -29.15
N ALA A 129 -2.92 5.95 -29.36
CA ALA A 129 -3.09 7.12 -30.22
C ALA A 129 -3.25 6.79 -31.72
N LYS A 130 -2.90 5.56 -32.14
CA LYS A 130 -3.01 5.09 -33.52
C LYS A 130 -4.31 4.31 -33.77
N MET A 131 -5.06 4.00 -32.70
CA MET A 131 -6.28 3.21 -32.81
C MET A 131 -7.45 4.05 -33.33
N GLN A 132 -8.33 3.40 -34.07
CA GLN A 132 -9.62 3.94 -34.49
C GLN A 132 -10.72 2.94 -34.08
N PRO A 133 -11.96 3.42 -33.84
CA PRO A 133 -13.08 2.53 -33.55
C PRO A 133 -13.29 1.47 -34.64
N PRO A 134 -13.70 0.22 -34.29
CA PRO A 134 -13.98 -0.27 -32.95
C PRO A 134 -12.70 -0.59 -32.15
N PHE A 135 -12.63 -0.07 -30.93
CA PHE A 135 -11.52 -0.19 -29.99
C PHE A 135 -11.46 -1.56 -29.33
N LYS A 136 -12.59 -2.21 -29.02
CA LYS A 136 -12.61 -3.53 -28.36
C LYS A 136 -11.74 -4.55 -29.09
N ASP A 137 -11.98 -4.74 -30.38
CA ASP A 137 -11.24 -5.73 -31.18
C ASP A 137 -9.76 -5.38 -31.30
N LYS A 138 -9.43 -4.09 -31.43
CA LYS A 138 -8.04 -3.62 -31.51
C LYS A 138 -7.29 -3.81 -30.20
N MET A 139 -7.93 -3.53 -29.08
CA MET A 139 -7.36 -3.72 -27.75
C MET A 139 -7.13 -5.21 -27.47
N VAL A 140 -8.13 -6.06 -27.72
CA VAL A 140 -8.00 -7.51 -27.53
C VAL A 140 -6.94 -8.10 -28.48
N ALA A 141 -6.85 -7.62 -29.72
CA ALA A 141 -5.79 -8.02 -30.65
C ALA A 141 -4.38 -7.56 -30.19
N LEU A 142 -4.28 -6.41 -29.52
CA LEU A 142 -3.01 -5.93 -28.96
C LEU A 142 -2.55 -6.78 -27.78
N ASN A 143 -3.48 -7.15 -26.90
CA ASN A 143 -3.23 -8.10 -25.81
C ASN A 143 -4.54 -8.80 -25.41
N PRO A 144 -4.60 -10.14 -25.45
CA PRO A 144 -5.82 -10.88 -25.10
C PRO A 144 -6.35 -10.59 -23.69
N LEU A 145 -5.50 -10.17 -22.75
CA LEU A 145 -5.90 -9.83 -21.39
C LEU A 145 -6.92 -8.68 -21.33
N TRP A 146 -6.95 -7.78 -22.32
CA TRP A 146 -7.98 -6.72 -22.40
C TRP A 146 -9.40 -7.27 -22.59
N GLY A 147 -9.54 -8.54 -22.99
CA GLY A 147 -10.83 -9.24 -23.08
C GLY A 147 -11.20 -9.99 -21.81
N GLU A 148 -10.32 -10.06 -20.79
CA GLU A 148 -10.57 -10.85 -19.58
C GLU A 148 -11.46 -10.07 -18.60
N PRO A 149 -12.66 -10.58 -18.22
CA PRO A 149 -13.55 -9.87 -17.30
C PRO A 149 -12.92 -9.57 -15.94
N ARG A 150 -12.04 -10.45 -15.45
CA ARG A 150 -11.32 -10.27 -14.18
C ARG A 150 -10.36 -9.07 -14.22
N LEU A 151 -9.80 -8.75 -15.39
CA LEU A 151 -9.00 -7.54 -15.55
C LEU A 151 -9.88 -6.32 -15.31
N TRP A 152 -11.06 -6.24 -15.93
CA TRP A 152 -11.98 -5.11 -15.80
C TRP A 152 -12.49 -4.94 -14.36
N ALA A 153 -12.75 -6.03 -13.64
CA ALA A 153 -13.02 -5.97 -12.19
C ALA A 153 -11.84 -5.36 -11.40
N SER A 154 -10.60 -5.69 -11.79
CA SER A 154 -9.39 -5.11 -11.19
C SER A 154 -9.21 -3.63 -11.55
N LEU A 155 -9.51 -3.22 -12.78
CA LEU A 155 -9.46 -1.82 -13.22
C LEU A 155 -10.50 -0.97 -12.48
N ARG A 156 -11.71 -1.50 -12.30
CA ARG A 156 -12.77 -0.85 -11.53
C ARG A 156 -12.36 -0.63 -10.07
N SER A 157 -11.80 -1.65 -9.42
CA SER A 157 -11.26 -1.50 -8.06
C SER A 157 -10.13 -0.46 -8.00
N ALA A 158 -9.26 -0.44 -9.02
CA ALA A 158 -8.16 0.51 -9.10
C ALA A 158 -8.60 1.96 -9.43
N ALA A 159 -9.80 2.15 -9.95
CA ALA A 159 -10.38 3.48 -10.21
C ALA A 159 -10.73 4.22 -8.91
N SER A 160 -10.92 3.50 -7.79
CA SER A 160 -10.94 4.09 -6.46
C SER A 160 -9.52 4.26 -5.90
N PRO A 161 -9.16 5.44 -5.37
CA PRO A 161 -7.87 5.62 -4.68
C PRO A 161 -7.83 4.85 -3.35
N TRP A 162 -8.97 4.62 -2.69
CA TRP A 162 -9.05 3.80 -1.49
C TRP A 162 -9.17 2.34 -1.87
N THR A 163 -8.31 1.49 -1.31
CA THR A 163 -8.24 0.08 -1.71
C THR A 163 -7.97 -0.85 -0.53
N THR A 164 -8.57 -2.03 -0.58
CA THR A 164 -8.28 -3.17 0.29
C THR A 164 -7.55 -4.30 -0.46
N ASP A 165 -7.23 -4.08 -1.74
CA ASP A 165 -6.76 -5.12 -2.64
C ASP A 165 -5.41 -5.70 -2.22
N PHE A 166 -4.50 -4.86 -1.68
CA PHE A 166 -3.21 -5.33 -1.18
C PHE A 166 -3.36 -6.33 -0.04
N TYR A 167 -4.32 -6.08 0.86
CA TYR A 167 -4.62 -7.00 1.96
C TYR A 167 -5.25 -8.28 1.45
N MET A 168 -6.13 -8.19 0.46
CA MET A 168 -6.72 -9.36 -0.21
C MET A 168 -5.62 -10.23 -0.84
N VAL A 169 -4.69 -9.64 -1.60
CA VAL A 169 -3.56 -10.35 -2.20
C VAL A 169 -2.67 -10.99 -1.13
N SER A 170 -2.38 -10.28 -0.03
CA SER A 170 -1.60 -10.85 1.08
C SER A 170 -2.28 -12.03 1.79
N ALA A 171 -3.61 -12.13 1.68
CA ALA A 171 -4.41 -13.23 2.21
C ALA A 171 -4.62 -14.37 1.19
N ASP A 172 -3.82 -14.40 0.11
CA ASP A 172 -3.93 -15.35 -1.00
C ASP A 172 -5.34 -15.33 -1.67
N LEU A 173 -5.93 -14.13 -1.77
CA LEU A 173 -7.21 -13.85 -2.42
C LEU A 173 -7.01 -12.96 -3.67
N LYS A 174 -7.92 -13.08 -4.63
CA LYS A 174 -8.01 -12.28 -5.86
C LYS A 174 -9.46 -11.85 -6.11
N ARG A 175 -9.67 -10.84 -6.95
CA ARG A 175 -11.02 -10.48 -7.42
C ARG A 175 -11.54 -11.53 -8.40
N SER A 176 -12.82 -11.85 -8.30
CA SER A 176 -13.58 -12.59 -9.32
C SER A 176 -14.00 -11.64 -10.46
N ALA A 177 -14.46 -12.22 -11.57
CA ALA A 177 -15.08 -11.47 -12.67
C ALA A 177 -16.27 -10.62 -12.21
N ASP A 178 -17.03 -11.10 -11.22
CA ASP A 178 -18.22 -10.43 -10.70
C ASP A 178 -17.91 -9.41 -9.59
N GLY A 179 -16.65 -9.02 -9.39
CA GLY A 179 -16.23 -8.09 -8.33
C GLY A 179 -16.08 -8.71 -6.93
N GLY A 180 -16.56 -9.95 -6.74
CA GLY A 180 -16.38 -10.72 -5.51
C GLY A 180 -14.92 -11.10 -5.21
N MET A 181 -14.71 -11.84 -4.11
CA MET A 181 -13.39 -12.35 -3.70
C MET A 181 -13.31 -13.87 -3.91
N GLU A 182 -12.24 -14.32 -4.52
CA GLU A 182 -11.95 -15.74 -4.75
C GLU A 182 -10.55 -16.07 -4.24
N ARG A 183 -10.32 -17.29 -3.76
CA ARG A 183 -8.95 -17.74 -3.46
C ARG A 183 -8.14 -17.88 -4.74
N VAL A 184 -6.87 -17.49 -4.68
CA VAL A 184 -5.94 -17.78 -5.80
C VAL A 184 -5.78 -19.29 -5.97
N ALA A 185 -5.28 -19.71 -7.13
CA ALA A 185 -5.06 -21.13 -7.39
C ALA A 185 -4.02 -21.70 -6.41
N PRO A 186 -4.09 -22.99 -6.03
CA PRO A 186 -3.21 -23.59 -5.02
C PRO A 186 -1.72 -23.28 -5.19
N GLU A 187 -1.25 -23.28 -6.43
CA GLU A 187 0.12 -22.98 -6.85
C GLU A 187 0.54 -21.51 -6.65
N GLN A 188 -0.41 -20.60 -6.48
CA GLN A 188 -0.19 -19.17 -6.23
C GLN A 188 -0.38 -18.79 -4.75
N ARG A 189 -0.87 -19.71 -3.89
CA ARG A 189 -1.11 -19.47 -2.46
C ARG A 189 0.19 -19.55 -1.67
N ILE A 190 0.94 -18.46 -1.65
CA ILE A 190 2.29 -18.45 -1.10
C ILE A 190 2.38 -17.55 0.14
N TYR A 191 1.56 -16.50 0.23
CA TYR A 191 1.74 -15.45 1.23
C TYR A 191 1.42 -15.92 2.65
N LEU A 192 0.24 -16.50 2.88
CA LEU A 192 -0.17 -16.94 4.23
C LEU A 192 0.73 -18.08 4.72
N TYR A 193 1.08 -19.02 3.84
CA TYR A 193 1.97 -20.12 4.17
C TYR A 193 3.35 -19.62 4.62
N LEU A 194 3.97 -18.71 3.87
CA LEU A 194 5.26 -18.14 4.23
C LEU A 194 5.19 -17.30 5.50
N PHE A 195 4.13 -16.53 5.69
CA PHE A 195 3.96 -15.69 6.86
C PHE A 195 3.89 -16.53 8.14
N VAL A 196 3.04 -17.56 8.16
CA VAL A 196 2.90 -18.47 9.30
C VAL A 196 4.20 -19.24 9.55
N LYS A 197 4.84 -19.77 8.50
CA LYS A 197 6.10 -20.51 8.62
C LYS A 197 7.20 -19.64 9.25
N THR A 198 7.31 -18.39 8.84
CA THR A 198 8.30 -17.45 9.37
C THR A 198 8.00 -17.10 10.82
N PHE A 199 6.73 -16.82 11.14
CA PHE A 199 6.31 -16.49 12.50
C PHE A 199 6.57 -17.64 13.48
N ILE A 200 6.25 -18.88 13.09
CA ILE A 200 6.54 -20.07 13.89
C ILE A 200 8.05 -20.20 14.12
N LEU A 201 8.88 -20.04 13.08
CA LEU A 201 10.34 -20.12 13.22
C LEU A 201 10.87 -19.06 14.19
N SER A 202 10.42 -17.81 14.08
CA SER A 202 10.80 -16.75 15.01
C SER A 202 10.36 -17.07 16.44
N ALA A 203 9.12 -17.53 16.64
CA ALA A 203 8.62 -17.89 17.97
C ALA A 203 9.41 -19.04 18.61
N VAL A 204 9.80 -20.05 17.82
CA VAL A 204 10.63 -21.17 18.28
C VAL A 204 12.01 -20.68 18.72
N ILE A 205 12.67 -19.84 17.91
CA ILE A 205 13.98 -19.27 18.25
C ILE A 205 13.88 -18.44 19.54
N THR A 206 12.88 -17.56 19.64
CA THR A 206 12.63 -16.77 20.86
C THR A 206 12.40 -17.67 22.08
N GLY A 207 11.63 -18.75 21.93
CA GLY A 207 11.41 -19.73 23.00
C GLY A 207 12.71 -20.40 23.46
N ILE A 208 13.58 -20.80 22.54
CA ILE A 208 14.88 -21.40 22.86
C ILE A 208 15.77 -20.39 23.59
N CYS A 209 15.84 -19.13 23.13
CA CYS A 209 16.64 -18.08 23.76
C CYS A 209 16.17 -17.70 25.16
N LEU A 210 14.89 -17.88 25.49
CA LEU A 210 14.37 -17.64 26.84
C LEU A 210 14.62 -18.82 27.79
N LEU A 211 14.83 -20.02 27.27
CA LEU A 211 15.11 -21.23 28.05
C LEU A 211 16.60 -21.42 28.37
N LEU A 212 17.48 -20.91 27.51
CA LEU A 212 18.94 -20.85 27.72
C LEU A 212 19.32 -19.73 28.68
#